data_AF-A0A800JIH6-F1
#
_entry.id   AF-A0A800JIH6-F1
#
_cell.length_a   1.000
_cell.length_b   1.000
_cell.length_c   1.000
_cell.angle_alpha   90.00
_cell.angle_beta   90.00
_cell.angle_gamma   90.00
#
_symmetry.space_group_name_H-M   'P 1'
#
loop_
_entity.id
_entity.type
_entity.pdbx_description
1 polymer ?
#
loop_
_entity_poly.entity_id
_entity_poly.type
_entity_poly.pdbx_seq_one_letter_code
_entity_poly.pdbx_strand_id
1 'polypeptide(L)'
;MPEVEVNKGESVDRALKRLKNKLEAEGIMDEMRRLRAFETPFQRYRRKQRTAAKKSRMRFRANLQVFKRSNTTKEEEVSPEETTAAVKETVESAATE
;
A
#
# COMPACT_ATOMS: atom_id res chain seq x y z
N MET A 1 -6.81 27.81 -5.59
CA MET A 1 -6.32 27.49 -4.24
C MET A 1 -7.20 26.41 -3.66
N PRO A 2 -6.67 25.48 -2.86
CA PRO A 2 -7.48 24.46 -2.23
C PRO A 2 -8.41 25.11 -1.21
N GLU A 3 -9.71 24.88 -1.40
CA GLU A 3 -10.78 25.33 -0.53
C GLU A 3 -11.57 24.13 0.00
N VAL A 4 -12.13 24.29 1.19
CA VAL A 4 -12.99 23.29 1.83
C VAL A 4 -14.19 24.00 2.44
N GLU A 5 -15.37 23.70 1.92
CA GLU A 5 -16.63 24.09 2.54
C GLU A 5 -16.91 23.23 3.78
N VAL A 6 -17.41 23.88 4.82
CA VAL A 6 -17.79 23.25 6.09
C VAL A 6 -19.29 22.92 6.02
N ASN A 7 -19.62 21.64 6.13
CA ASN A 7 -21.01 21.20 6.12
C ASN A 7 -21.66 21.36 7.50
N LYS A 8 -22.97 21.63 7.52
CA LYS A 8 -23.75 21.71 8.77
C LYS A 8 -23.72 20.35 9.48
N GLY A 9 -23.19 20.31 10.70
CA GLY A 9 -23.00 19.08 11.49
C GLY A 9 -21.60 18.46 11.41
N GLU A 10 -20.69 19.01 10.61
CA GLU A 10 -19.27 18.64 10.67
C GLU A 10 -18.53 19.52 11.69
N SER A 11 -17.65 18.91 12.50
CA SER A 11 -16.76 19.67 13.37
C SER A 11 -15.74 20.44 12.54
N VAL A 12 -15.42 21.67 12.96
CA VAL A 12 -14.43 22.53 12.30
C VAL A 12 -13.09 21.82 12.14
N ASP A 13 -12.67 21.04 13.14
CA ASP A 13 -11.42 20.26 13.10
C ASP A 13 -11.38 19.24 11.96
N ARG A 14 -12.52 18.64 11.62
CA ARG A 14 -12.60 17.67 10.53
C ARG A 14 -12.47 18.36 9.18
N ALA A 15 -13.07 19.53 9.02
CA ALA A 15 -12.88 20.36 7.82
C ALA A 15 -11.43 20.83 7.67
N LEU A 16 -10.78 21.26 8.75
CA LEU A 16 -9.36 21.62 8.76
C LEU A 16 -8.45 20.45 8.39
N LYS A 17 -8.77 19.23 8.86
CA LYS A 17 -8.04 18.02 8.49
C LYS A 17 -8.19 17.70 7.00
N ARG A 18 -9.39 17.87 6.42
CA ARG A 18 -9.62 17.73 4.97
C ARG A 18 -8.81 18.74 4.18
N LEU A 19 -8.79 20.00 4.62
CA LEU A 19 -8.03 21.07 3.97
C LEU A 19 -6.52 20.77 3.98
N LYS A 20 -5.98 20.38 5.14
CA LYS A 20 -4.59 19.95 5.27
C LYS A 20 -4.26 18.80 4.32
N ASN A 21 -5.11 17.77 4.27
CA ASN A 21 -4.87 16.63 3.39
C ASN A 21 -4.89 17.02 1.90
N LYS A 22 -5.78 17.95 1.48
CA LYS A 22 -5.77 18.50 0.11
C LYS A 22 -4.46 19.24 -0.19
N LEU A 23 -4.01 20.09 0.74
CA LEU A 23 -2.74 20.83 0.62
C LEU A 23 -1.52 19.90 0.52
N GLU A 24 -1.52 18.79 1.27
CA GLU A 24 -0.48 17.77 1.21
C GLU A 24 -0.55 16.95 -0.08
N ALA A 25 -1.75 16.63 -0.56
CA ALA A 25 -1.95 15.90 -1.82
C ALA A 25 -1.50 16.72 -3.05
N GLU A 26 -1.78 18.02 -3.06
CA GLU A 26 -1.29 18.97 -4.07
C GLU A 26 0.22 19.25 -3.93
N GLY A 27 0.84 18.86 -2.81
CA GLY A 27 2.27 19.04 -2.55
C GLY A 27 2.68 20.48 -2.21
N ILE A 28 1.71 21.37 -1.96
CA ILE A 28 1.96 22.79 -1.64
C ILE A 28 2.78 22.92 -0.35
N MET A 29 2.49 22.09 0.66
CA MET A 29 3.22 22.10 1.92
C MET A 29 4.70 21.72 1.76
N ASP A 30 4.99 20.77 0.86
CA ASP A 30 6.35 20.34 0.58
C ASP A 30 7.11 21.37 -0.26
N GLU A 31 6.42 22.04 -1.18
CA GLU A 31 6.99 23.14 -1.95
C GLU A 31 7.31 24.34 -1.06
N MET A 32 6.41 24.72 -0.14
CA MET A 32 6.66 25.79 0.84
C MET A 32 7.88 25.48 1.72
N ARG A 33 8.00 24.24 2.21
CA ARG A 33 9.17 23.79 2.97
C ARG A 33 10.45 23.88 2.15
N ARG A 34 10.38 23.55 0.86
CA ARG A 34 11.53 23.62 -0.07
C ARG A 34 11.96 25.05 -0.37
N LEU A 35 11.01 25.97 -0.52
CA LEU A 35 11.28 27.38 -0.84
C LEU A 35 11.75 28.20 0.37
N ARG A 36 11.59 27.69 1.60
CA ARG A 36 12.07 28.36 2.82
C ARG A 36 13.57 28.69 2.78
N ALA A 37 14.38 27.91 2.08
CA ALA A 37 15.81 28.16 1.90
C ALA A 37 16.21 27.90 0.45
N PHE A 38 17.21 28.64 -0.03
CA PHE A 38 17.72 28.44 -1.38
C PHE A 38 18.40 27.06 -1.51
N GLU A 39 17.85 26.22 -2.38
CA GLU A 39 18.45 24.95 -2.79
C GLU A 39 19.26 25.14 -4.07
N THR A 40 20.56 24.82 -4.02
CA THR A 40 21.45 24.91 -5.19
C THR A 40 21.01 23.95 -6.30
N PRO A 41 21.36 24.20 -7.58
CA PRO A 41 20.94 23.32 -8.69
C PRO A 41 21.40 21.87 -8.50
N PHE A 42 22.61 21.66 -7.96
CA PHE A 42 23.12 20.32 -7.66
C PHE A 42 22.34 19.63 -6.53
N GLN A 43 21.97 20.36 -5.48
CA GLN A 43 21.13 19.83 -4.40
C GLN A 43 19.74 19.44 -4.93
N ARG A 44 19.12 20.30 -5.77
CA ARG A 44 17.86 20.00 -6.45
C ARG A 44 17.94 18.71 -7.26
N TYR A 45 19.03 18.53 -8.02
CA TYR A 45 19.28 17.31 -8.80
C TYR A 45 19.37 16.07 -7.88
N ARG A 46 20.21 16.10 -6.84
CA ARG A 46 20.33 14.99 -5.89
C ARG A 46 19.02 14.66 -5.17
N ARG A 47 18.20 15.67 -4.85
CA ARG A 47 16.87 15.46 -4.25
C ARG A 47 15.94 14.74 -5.21
N LYS A 48 15.86 15.17 -6.48
CA LYS A 48 15.03 14.53 -7.51
C LYS A 48 15.38 13.06 -7.68
N GLN A 49 16.67 12.72 -7.75
CA GLN A 49 17.14 11.34 -7.83
C GLN A 49 16.70 10.50 -6.62
N ARG A 50 16.86 11.03 -5.40
CA ARG A 50 16.42 10.36 -4.16
C ARG A 50 14.91 10.12 -4.16
N THR A 51 14.11 11.11 -4.56
CA THR A 51 12.65 10.98 -4.61
C THR A 51 12.19 9.96 -5.66
N ALA A 52 12.84 9.92 -6.83
CA ALA A 52 12.55 8.94 -7.89
C ALA A 52 12.86 7.51 -7.43
N ALA A 53 14.03 7.29 -6.83
CA ALA A 53 14.41 5.99 -6.27
C ALA A 53 13.48 5.53 -5.14
N LYS A 54 13.02 6.45 -4.27
CA LYS A 54 12.02 6.12 -3.24
C LYS A 54 10.68 5.70 -3.86
N LYS A 55 10.24 6.42 -4.91
CA LYS A 55 8.98 6.12 -5.61
C LYS A 55 9.03 4.77 -6.32
N SER A 56 10.13 4.45 -7.01
CA SER A 56 10.31 3.14 -7.67
C SER A 56 10.29 1.99 -6.67
N ARG A 57 11.00 2.12 -5.53
CA ARG A 57 10.98 1.13 -4.45
C ARG A 57 9.57 0.93 -3.87
N MET A 58 8.82 2.00 -3.67
CA MET A 58 7.45 1.92 -3.15
C MET A 58 6.50 1.22 -4.14
N ARG A 59 6.63 1.50 -5.45
CA ARG A 59 5.88 0.81 -6.51
C ARG A 59 6.19 -0.69 -6.53
N PHE A 60 7.46 -1.05 -6.46
CA PHE A 60 7.89 -2.45 -6.40
C PHE A 60 7.30 -3.19 -5.19
N ARG A 61 7.34 -2.57 -4.01
CA ARG A 61 6.75 -3.15 -2.79
C ARG A 61 5.24 -3.36 -2.90
N ALA A 62 4.51 -2.38 -3.45
CA ALA A 62 3.07 -2.50 -3.66
C ALA A 62 2.74 -3.66 -4.61
N ASN A 63 3.47 -3.78 -5.73
CA ASN A 63 3.30 -4.88 -6.67
C ASN A 63 3.63 -6.25 -6.05
N LEU A 64 4.67 -6.31 -5.22
CA LEU A 64 5.03 -7.54 -4.50
C LEU A 64 3.95 -7.95 -3.49
N GLN A 65 3.30 -7.00 -2.82
CA GLN A 65 2.19 -7.29 -1.91
C GLN A 65 0.96 -7.82 -2.66
N VAL A 66 0.68 -7.30 -3.85
CA VAL A 66 -0.38 -7.82 -4.73
C VAL A 66 -0.05 -9.25 -5.16
N PHE A 67 1.19 -9.50 -5.59
CA PHE A 67 1.64 -10.84 -5.99
C PHE A 67 1.60 -11.85 -4.84
N LYS A 68 1.99 -11.45 -3.63
CA LYS A 68 1.89 -12.31 -2.44
C LYS A 68 0.44 -12.65 -2.09
N ARG A 69 -0.49 -11.69 -2.19
CA ARG A 69 -1.92 -11.93 -1.94
C ARG A 69 -2.54 -12.90 -2.94
N SER A 70 -2.20 -12.81 -4.22
CA SER A 70 -2.71 -13.73 -5.24
C SER A 70 -2.17 -15.16 -5.09
N ASN A 71 -1.00 -15.33 -4.48
CA ASN A 71 -0.46 -16.66 -4.22
C ASN A 71 -1.13 -17.30 -2.98
N THR A 72 -1.46 -16.52 -1.95
CA THR A 72 -2.15 -17.05 -0.76
C THR A 72 -3.59 -17.47 -1.04
N THR A 73 -4.34 -16.72 -1.85
CA THR A 73 -5.70 -17.15 -2.26
C THR A 73 -5.70 -18.36 -3.18
N LYS A 74 -4.61 -18.61 -3.93
CA LYS A 74 -4.47 -19.83 -4.74
C LYS A 74 -4.21 -21.08 -3.90
N GLU A 75 -3.63 -20.93 -2.71
CA GLU A 75 -3.37 -22.06 -1.80
C GLU A 75 -4.59 -22.39 -0.92
N GLU A 76 -5.52 -21.45 -0.70
CA GLU A 76 -6.75 -21.67 0.10
C GLU A 76 -7.90 -22.38 -0.66
N GLU A 77 -7.85 -22.51 -2.00
CA GLU A 77 -8.84 -23.29 -2.77
C GLU A 77 -8.48 -24.78 -2.95
N VAL A 78 -7.42 -25.27 -2.30
CA VAL A 78 -7.21 -26.72 -2.18
C VAL A 78 -7.96 -27.19 -0.94
N SER A 79 -9.23 -27.57 -1.14
CA SER A 79 -10.09 -28.22 -0.15
C SER A 79 -9.32 -29.37 0.54
N PRO A 80 -9.31 -29.44 1.89
CA PRO A 80 -8.66 -30.53 2.62
C PRO A 80 -9.33 -31.89 2.41
N GLU A 81 -10.46 -31.99 1.71
CA GLU A 81 -11.23 -33.24 1.61
C GLU A 81 -10.57 -34.34 0.75
N GLU A 82 -9.62 -34.00 -0.12
CA GLU A 82 -8.95 -35.02 -0.96
C GLU A 82 -7.79 -35.73 -0.24
N THR A 83 -7.24 -35.14 0.82
CA THR A 83 -6.12 -35.75 1.56
C THR A 83 -6.57 -36.79 2.58
N THR A 84 -7.80 -36.67 3.12
CA THR A 84 -8.34 -37.59 4.12
C THR A 84 -8.93 -38.88 3.53
N ALA A 85 -9.28 -38.88 2.24
CA ALA A 85 -9.77 -40.07 1.54
C ALA A 85 -8.63 -41.04 1.18
N ALA A 86 -7.51 -40.53 0.68
CA ALA A 86 -6.37 -41.34 0.24
C ALA A 86 -5.63 -42.06 1.40
N VAL A 87 -5.65 -41.49 2.61
CA VAL A 87 -5.06 -42.14 3.80
C VAL A 87 -5.96 -43.24 4.36
N LYS A 88 -7.27 -43.20 4.10
CA LYS A 88 -8.22 -44.19 4.61
C LYS A 88 -8.23 -45.47 3.76
N GLU A 89 -8.05 -45.34 2.44
CA GLU A 89 -8.00 -46.46 1.49
C GLU A 89 -6.73 -47.31 1.61
N THR A 90 -5.61 -46.70 2.04
CA THR A 90 -4.32 -47.40 2.23
C THR A 90 -4.24 -48.18 3.55
N VAL A 91 -5.09 -47.87 4.53
CA VAL A 91 -5.11 -48.58 5.83
C VAL A 91 -6.07 -49.79 5.80
N GLU A 92 -7.13 -49.76 5.00
CA GLU A 92 -8.04 -50.92 4.83
C GLU A 92 -7.45 -52.04 3.95
N SER A 93 -6.55 -51.71 3.02
CA SER A 93 -5.90 -52.70 2.13
C SER A 93 -4.70 -53.43 2.77
N ALA A 94 -4.24 -53.00 3.94
CA ALA A 94 -3.13 -53.63 4.67
C ALA A 94 -3.57 -54.56 5.81
N ALA A 95 -4.88 -54.70 6.06
CA ALA A 95 -5.43 -55.51 7.16
C ALA A 95 -6.02 -56.86 6.71
N THR A 96 -5.88 -57.22 5.42
CA THR A 96 -6.27 -58.54 4.88
C THR A 96 -5.09 -59.17 4.13
N GLU A 97 -4.08 -59.59 4.88
CA GLU A 97 -3.20 -60.74 4.57
C GLU A 97 -2.85 -61.45 5.89
#